data_AF-A0A534RXZ6-F1
#
_entry.id   AF-A0A534RXZ6-F1
#
_cell.length_a   1.000
_cell.length_b   1.000
_cell.length_c   1.000
_cell.angle_alpha   90.00
_cell.angle_beta   90.00
_cell.angle_gamma   90.00
#
_symmetry.space_group_name_H-M   'P 1'
#
loop_
_entity.id
_entity.type
_entity.pdbx_description
1 polymer ?
#
loop_
_entity_poly.entity_id
_entity_poly.type
_entity_poly.pdbx_seq_one_letter_code
_entity_poly.pdbx_strand_id
1 'polypeptide(L)'
;MPRSAAALRHLLDFLRRESVIPTERKVSAHPLTPVERCAQAYEQHLREARGLARATIINYVPFIRSFLKDRVGGGPVTLSHLCAGDIVGFVQHQARRLHPKRAKLLTSALRSFLRY
;
A
#
# COMPACT_ATOMS: atom_id res chain seq x y z
N MET A 1 2.42 0.64 -26.43
CA MET A 1 1.68 -0.56 -26.90
C MET A 1 0.90 -1.18 -25.74
N PRO A 2 -0.43 -0.97 -25.61
CA PRO A 2 -1.20 -1.29 -24.40
C PRO A 2 -2.07 -2.56 -24.55
N ARG A 3 -1.49 -3.71 -24.92
CA ARG A 3 -2.28 -4.94 -25.19
C ARG A 3 -2.61 -5.77 -23.94
N SER A 4 -1.86 -5.63 -22.85
CA SER A 4 -2.00 -6.48 -21.66
C SER A 4 -3.20 -6.11 -20.79
N ALA A 5 -3.58 -4.83 -20.74
CA ALA A 5 -4.68 -4.38 -19.89
C ALA A 5 -6.06 -4.81 -20.43
N ALA A 6 -6.21 -4.91 -21.75
CA ALA A 6 -7.46 -5.36 -22.37
C ALA A 6 -7.69 -6.86 -22.18
N ALA A 7 -6.66 -7.68 -22.40
CA ALA A 7 -6.72 -9.12 -22.16
C ALA A 7 -7.05 -9.45 -20.70
N LEU A 8 -6.43 -8.74 -19.74
CA LEU A 8 -6.72 -8.90 -18.32
C LEU A 8 -8.17 -8.52 -17.98
N ARG A 9 -8.71 -7.45 -18.55
CA ARG A 9 -10.12 -7.06 -18.36
C ARG A 9 -11.07 -8.12 -18.91
N HIS A 10 -10.83 -8.63 -20.10
CA HIS A 10 -11.66 -9.68 -20.70
C HIS A 10 -11.61 -10.98 -19.89
N LEU A 11 -10.45 -11.36 -19.38
CA LEU A 11 -10.30 -12.52 -18.50
C LEU A 11 -11.05 -12.33 -17.18
N LEU A 12 -10.95 -11.14 -16.55
CA LEU A 12 -11.70 -10.83 -15.32
C LEU A 12 -13.21 -10.84 -15.56
N ASP A 13 -13.69 -10.32 -16.69
CA ASP A 13 -15.11 -10.35 -17.05
C ASP A 13 -15.60 -11.77 -17.34
N PHE A 14 -14.79 -12.60 -17.98
CA PHE A 14 -15.08 -14.02 -18.19
C PHE A 14 -15.19 -14.76 -16.85
N LEU A 15 -14.21 -14.59 -15.96
CA LEU A 15 -14.21 -15.24 -14.63
C LEU A 15 -15.35 -14.76 -13.71
N ARG A 16 -15.83 -13.52 -13.89
CA ARG A 16 -17.02 -12.99 -13.21
C ARG A 16 -18.32 -13.59 -13.74
N ARG A 17 -18.43 -13.77 -15.06
CA ARG A 17 -19.59 -14.42 -15.70
C ARG A 17 -19.73 -15.87 -15.27
N GLU A 18 -18.60 -16.57 -15.16
CA GLU A 18 -18.54 -17.97 -14.71
C GLU A 18 -18.72 -18.13 -13.18
N SER A 19 -18.98 -17.05 -12.43
CA SER A 19 -19.15 -17.04 -10.96
C SER A 19 -17.98 -17.62 -10.15
N VAL A 20 -16.83 -17.86 -10.78
CA VAL A 20 -15.59 -18.34 -10.14
C VAL A 20 -14.97 -17.25 -9.26
N ILE A 21 -15.25 -15.98 -9.57
CA ILE A 21 -14.86 -14.82 -8.76
C ILE A 21 -16.13 -14.03 -8.42
N PRO A 22 -16.36 -13.67 -7.15
CA PRO A 22 -17.43 -12.75 -6.81
C PRO A 22 -17.31 -11.48 -7.67
N THR A 23 -18.35 -11.14 -8.44
CA THR A 23 -18.49 -9.79 -9.02
C THR A 23 -18.11 -8.82 -7.93
N GLU A 24 -17.20 -7.87 -8.22
CA GLU A 24 -16.75 -6.83 -7.28
C GLU A 24 -17.97 -6.30 -6.55
N ARG A 25 -18.24 -6.92 -5.40
CA ARG A 25 -19.33 -6.55 -4.52
C ARG A 25 -18.84 -5.21 -4.07
N LYS A 26 -19.37 -4.13 -4.68
CA LYS A 26 -19.13 -2.72 -4.31
C LYS A 26 -18.77 -2.76 -2.85
N VAL A 27 -17.47 -2.61 -2.56
CA VAL A 27 -16.86 -3.03 -1.28
C VAL A 27 -17.87 -2.66 -0.23
N SER A 28 -18.61 -3.66 0.27
CA SER A 28 -19.61 -3.41 1.28
C SER A 28 -18.85 -2.63 2.33
N ALA A 29 -19.36 -1.47 2.74
CA ALA A 29 -18.66 -0.50 3.57
C ALA A 29 -18.27 -1.13 4.92
N HIS A 30 -17.32 -2.06 4.88
CA HIS A 30 -16.64 -2.59 6.02
C HIS A 30 -15.90 -1.37 6.55
N PRO A 31 -16.03 -1.09 7.86
CA PRO A 31 -15.26 -0.04 8.47
C PRO A 31 -13.81 -0.21 8.04
N LEU A 32 -13.24 0.83 7.41
CA LEU A 32 -11.86 0.83 6.94
C LEU A 32 -10.99 0.28 8.06
N THR A 33 -10.15 -0.71 7.77
CA THR A 33 -9.23 -1.25 8.78
C THR A 33 -8.37 -0.11 9.33
N PRO A 34 -7.86 -0.21 10.57
CA PRO A 34 -6.94 0.79 11.11
C PRO A 34 -5.78 1.12 10.15
N VAL A 35 -5.25 0.09 9.46
CA VAL A 35 -4.22 0.22 8.43
C VAL A 35 -4.69 1.07 7.24
N GLU A 36 -5.88 0.82 6.71
CA GLU A 36 -6.42 1.57 5.57
C GLU A 36 -6.69 3.02 5.91
N ARG A 37 -7.25 3.30 7.10
CA ARG A 37 -7.46 4.68 7.57
C ARG A 37 -6.15 5.45 7.66
N CYS A 38 -5.13 4.86 8.29
CA CYS A 38 -3.82 5.49 8.41
C CYS A 38 -3.16 5.72 7.03
N ALA A 39 -3.22 4.73 6.14
CA ALA A 39 -2.68 4.87 4.78
C ALA A 39 -3.42 5.93 3.95
N GLN A 40 -4.74 6.06 4.09
CA GLN A 40 -5.53 7.10 3.43
C GLN A 40 -5.21 8.50 3.97
N ALA A 41 -5.07 8.66 5.29
CA ALA A 41 -4.68 9.93 5.89
C ALA A 41 -3.30 10.38 5.40
N TYR A 42 -2.34 9.46 5.32
CA TYR A 42 -1.03 9.73 4.73
C TYR A 42 -1.13 10.08 3.23
N GLU A 43 -1.93 9.33 2.45
CA GLU A 43 -2.16 9.63 1.03
C GLU A 43 -2.72 11.04 0.82
N GLN A 44 -3.67 11.45 1.66
CA GLN A 44 -4.25 12.78 1.61
C GLN A 44 -3.21 13.86 1.98
N HIS A 45 -2.43 13.63 3.04
CA HIS A 45 -1.32 14.51 3.41
C HIS A 45 -0.31 14.69 2.27
N LEU A 46 0.07 13.62 1.56
CA LEU A 46 0.98 13.73 0.42
C LEU A 46 0.41 14.55 -0.74
N ARG A 47 -0.92 14.51 -0.95
CA ARG A 47 -1.60 15.32 -1.97
C ARG A 47 -1.66 16.79 -1.57
N GLU A 48 -2.14 17.06 -0.36
CA GLU A 48 -2.49 18.41 0.08
C GLU A 48 -1.28 19.19 0.59
N ALA A 49 -0.46 18.58 1.45
CA ALA A 49 0.61 19.30 2.15
C ALA A 49 1.95 19.31 1.40
N ARG A 50 2.14 18.37 0.44
CA ARG A 50 3.43 18.19 -0.27
C ARG A 50 3.34 18.42 -1.78
N GLY A 51 2.14 18.57 -2.35
CA GLY A 51 1.93 18.73 -3.79
C GLY A 51 2.57 17.61 -4.64
N LEU A 52 2.74 16.41 -4.05
CA LEU A 52 3.47 15.33 -4.73
C LEU A 52 2.69 14.84 -5.94
N ALA A 53 3.42 14.59 -7.03
CA ALA A 53 2.84 13.99 -8.22
C ALA A 53 2.13 12.67 -7.88
N ARG A 54 0.96 12.45 -8.49
CA ARG A 54 0.15 11.24 -8.30
C ARG A 54 0.96 9.95 -8.49
N ALA A 55 1.92 9.96 -9.42
CA ALA A 55 2.84 8.84 -9.65
C ALA A 55 3.70 8.50 -8.42
N THR A 56 4.15 9.48 -7.65
CA THR A 56 4.93 9.26 -6.42
C THR A 56 4.06 8.68 -5.33
N ILE A 57 2.85 9.19 -5.16
CA ILE A 57 1.87 8.69 -4.18
C ILE A 57 1.54 7.21 -4.44
N ILE A 58 1.25 6.86 -5.70
CA ILE A 58 0.97 5.46 -6.12
C ILE A 58 2.14 4.53 -5.80
N ASN A 59 3.38 5.05 -5.81
CA ASN A 59 4.56 4.26 -5.46
C ASN A 59 4.80 4.16 -3.95
N TYR A 60 4.44 5.19 -3.17
CA TYR A 60 4.75 5.27 -1.73
C TYR A 60 3.71 4.52 -0.89
N VAL A 61 2.43 4.74 -1.20
CA VAL A 61 1.31 4.23 -0.39
C VAL A 61 1.31 2.69 -0.26
N PRO A 62 1.63 1.89 -1.29
CA PRO A 62 1.70 0.43 -1.14
C PRO A 62 2.76 -0.03 -0.14
N PHE A 63 3.90 0.65 -0.07
CA PHE A 63 4.94 0.32 0.90
C PHE A 63 4.49 0.62 2.33
N ILE A 64 3.81 1.75 2.54
CA ILE A 64 3.27 2.11 3.86
C ILE A 64 2.15 1.16 4.28
N ARG A 65 1.25 0.78 3.37
CA ARG A 65 0.25 -0.27 3.64
C ARG A 65 0.90 -1.59 4.04
N SER A 66 1.93 -2.02 3.32
CA SER A 66 2.66 -3.25 3.67
C SER A 66 3.33 -3.17 5.03
N PHE A 67 3.95 -2.04 5.35
CA PHE A 67 4.58 -1.80 6.63
C PHE A 67 3.57 -1.84 7.78
N LEU A 68 2.45 -1.14 7.64
CA LEU A 68 1.41 -1.12 8.65
C LEU A 68 0.77 -2.51 8.85
N LYS A 69 0.57 -3.29 7.78
CA LYS A 69 0.08 -4.68 7.90
C LYS A 69 1.06 -5.58 8.67
N ASP A 70 2.35 -5.45 8.39
CA ASP A 70 3.42 -6.19 9.08
C ASP A 70 3.48 -5.85 10.57
N ARG A 71 3.24 -4.57 10.90
CA ARG A 71 3.33 -4.02 12.26
C ARG A 71 2.12 -4.31 13.14
N VAL A 72 0.93 -4.19 12.58
CA VAL A 72 -0.30 -4.04 13.37
C VAL A 72 -1.00 -5.37 13.63
N GLY A 73 -0.69 -6.41 12.84
CA GLY A 73 -1.53 -7.60 12.83
C GLY A 73 -3.01 -7.22 12.64
N GLY A 74 -3.95 -8.03 13.10
CA GLY A 74 -5.37 -7.66 13.10
C GLY A 74 -5.77 -6.56 14.10
N GLY A 75 -4.81 -5.93 14.79
CA GLY A 75 -5.04 -5.01 15.91
C GLY A 75 -5.14 -3.52 15.53
N PRO A 76 -5.17 -2.62 16.53
CA PRO A 76 -5.09 -1.18 16.31
C PRO A 76 -3.68 -0.72 15.92
N VAL A 77 -3.58 0.29 15.04
CA VAL A 77 -2.28 0.89 14.65
C VAL A 77 -1.76 1.75 15.80
N THR A 78 -0.82 1.24 16.59
CA THR A 78 -0.14 2.05 17.62
C THR A 78 1.26 2.44 17.14
N LEU A 79 1.35 3.57 16.43
CA LEU A 79 2.63 4.12 15.96
C LEU A 79 3.58 4.52 17.10
N SER A 80 3.04 4.76 18.30
CA SER A 80 3.82 5.17 19.48
C SER A 80 4.75 4.07 20.03
N HIS A 81 4.50 2.80 19.72
CA HIS A 81 5.35 1.68 20.14
C HIS A 81 6.38 1.28 19.07
N LEU A 82 6.47 2.03 17.99
CA LEU A 82 7.26 1.66 16.84
C LEU A 82 8.74 1.92 17.12
N CYS A 83 9.53 0.87 17.27
CA CYS A 83 10.95 1.02 17.58
C CYS A 83 11.82 1.12 16.31
N ALA A 84 13.08 1.55 16.45
CA ALA A 84 14.00 1.62 15.32
C ALA A 84 14.29 0.22 14.73
N GLY A 85 14.41 -0.80 15.59
CA GLY A 85 14.63 -2.19 15.17
C GLY A 85 13.51 -2.72 14.28
N ASP A 86 12.29 -2.27 14.54
CA ASP A 86 11.12 -2.63 13.77
C ASP A 86 11.15 -2.10 12.33
N ILE A 87 11.59 -0.84 12.18
CA ILE A 87 11.74 -0.21 10.87
C ILE A 87 12.87 -0.91 10.10
N VAL A 88 14.00 -1.15 10.77
CA VAL A 88 15.18 -1.79 10.16
C VAL A 88 14.86 -3.22 9.73
N GLY A 89 14.21 -4.02 10.57
CA GLY A 89 13.82 -5.39 10.25
C GLY A 89 12.90 -5.46 9.03
N PHE A 90 11.90 -4.58 8.96
CA PHE A 90 11.02 -4.48 7.80
C PHE A 90 11.78 -4.09 6.53
N VAL A 91 12.64 -3.06 6.60
CA VAL A 91 13.45 -2.62 5.46
C VAL A 91 14.39 -3.73 4.99
N GLN A 92 15.04 -4.45 5.90
CA GLN A 92 15.93 -5.57 5.57
C GLN A 92 15.17 -6.71 4.90
N HIS A 93 14.00 -7.09 5.43
CA HIS A 93 13.16 -8.13 4.84
C HIS A 93 12.74 -7.78 3.41
N GLN A 94 12.28 -6.54 3.19
CA GLN A 94 11.87 -6.07 1.87
C GLN A 94 13.07 -5.89 0.92
N ALA A 95 14.21 -5.39 1.40
CA ALA A 95 15.40 -5.17 0.57
C ALA A 95 15.96 -6.47 -0.01
N ARG A 96 15.84 -7.59 0.70
CA ARG A 96 16.22 -8.92 0.19
C ARG A 96 15.35 -9.41 -0.98
N ARG A 97 14.13 -8.87 -1.11
CA ARG A 97 13.13 -9.29 -2.10
C ARG A 97 12.96 -8.28 -3.23
N LEU A 98 13.35 -7.03 -3.01
CA LEU A 98 13.17 -5.92 -3.94
C LEU A 98 14.44 -5.62 -4.71
N HIS A 99 14.30 -5.26 -5.98
CA HIS A 99 15.39 -4.66 -6.75
C HIS A 99 15.91 -3.37 -6.04
N PRO A 100 17.22 -3.05 -6.07
CA PRO A 100 17.80 -1.91 -5.34
C PRO A 100 17.09 -0.57 -5.56
N LYS A 101 16.62 -0.29 -6.78
CA LYS A 101 15.85 0.92 -7.09
C LYS A 101 14.52 0.99 -6.30
N ARG A 102 13.83 -0.13 -6.13
CA ARG A 102 12.59 -0.21 -5.34
C ARG A 102 12.88 -0.16 -3.83
N ALA A 103 13.99 -0.75 -3.38
CA ALA A 103 14.41 -0.65 -1.98
C ALA A 103 14.72 0.81 -1.58
N LYS A 104 15.40 1.57 -2.45
CA LYS A 104 15.59 3.03 -2.25
C LYS A 104 14.24 3.75 -2.14
N LEU A 105 13.31 3.44 -3.04
CA LEU A 105 11.97 4.04 -3.04
C LEU A 105 11.20 3.74 -1.74
N LEU A 106 11.27 2.50 -1.26
CA LEU A 106 10.73 2.08 0.03
C LEU A 106 11.31 2.92 1.18
N THR A 107 12.63 3.10 1.23
CA THR A 107 13.26 3.90 2.30
C THR A 107 12.84 5.37 2.28
N SER A 108 12.65 5.95 1.08
CA SER A 108 12.12 7.32 0.95
C SER A 108 10.66 7.41 1.39
N ALA A 109 9.84 6.42 1.05
CA ALA A 109 8.46 6.35 1.48
C ALA A 109 8.33 6.28 3.01
N LEU A 110 9.09 5.39 3.65
CA LEU A 110 9.13 5.26 5.11
C LEU A 110 9.62 6.53 5.80
N ARG A 111 10.69 7.16 5.29
CA ARG A 111 11.19 8.42 5.85
C ARG A 111 10.15 9.53 5.77
N SER A 112 9.42 9.60 4.66
CA SER A 112 8.34 10.58 4.49
C SER A 112 7.17 10.29 5.45
N PHE A 113 6.81 9.02 5.62
CA PHE A 113 5.74 8.60 6.53
C PHE A 113 6.07 8.85 8.00
N LEU A 114 7.32 8.62 8.44
CA LEU A 114 7.73 8.88 9.82
C LEU A 114 7.85 10.38 10.17
N ARG A 115 7.68 11.27 9.18
CA ARG A 115 7.66 12.73 9.33
C ARG A 115 6.27 13.33 9.14
N TYR A 116 5.27 12.48 8.87
CA TYR A 116 3.85 12.83 8.82
C TYR A 116 3.29 12.71 10.24
#